data_AF-A0A0B5QJC1-F1
#
_entry.id   AF-A0A0B5QJC1-F1
#
_cell.length_a   1.000
_cell.length_b   1.000
_cell.length_c   1.000
_cell.angle_alpha   90.00
_cell.angle_beta   90.00
_cell.angle_gamma   90.00
#
_symmetry.space_group_name_H-M   'P 1'
#
loop_
_entity.id
_entity.type
_entity.pdbx_description
1 polymer ?
#
loop_
_entity_poly.entity_id
_entity_poly.type
_entity_poly.pdbx_seq_one_letter_code
_entity_poly.pdbx_strand_id
1 'polypeptide(L)'
;MRRIRDVFYINANFNENYFMYYGMEFKEFIKHNPMIIENILVTEGNYIANNFNRSWFLETANGKNDILELSKEDIYGLGNFHWIDYNNEVDLNNCTPEEKAEVLYLSHFGKPLNSPFFSGINNTFVYLAHDDGWFCKLYCKDMWVFKDIITNKIIESFSTNKRRKIYPMPEDIKKEILELTKKGLLIDFSNIYRDNKCISLNYYTIGHYEDMDEMYNNLERNKNRADIKGTIEHKNRVWKIHNWDK
;
A
#
# COMPACT_ATOMS: atom_id res chain seq x y z
N MET A 1 -0.94 -23.60 -0.63
CA MET A 1 -1.93 -22.55 -0.29
C MET A 1 -1.19 -21.23 -0.32
N ARG A 2 -1.52 -20.33 -1.26
CA ARG A 2 -0.87 -19.02 -1.38
C ARG A 2 -1.15 -18.22 -0.11
N ARG A 3 -0.13 -17.64 0.51
CA ARG A 3 -0.28 -16.79 1.69
C ARG A 3 0.07 -15.38 1.27
N ILE A 4 -0.95 -14.53 1.14
CA ILE A 4 -0.84 -13.13 0.72
C ILE A 4 0.22 -12.36 1.54
N ARG A 5 0.52 -12.82 2.76
CA ARG A 5 1.40 -12.12 3.71
C ARG A 5 2.85 -12.60 3.78
N ASP A 6 3.25 -13.59 2.98
CA ASP A 6 4.61 -14.14 3.08
C ASP A 6 5.67 -13.20 2.48
N VAL A 7 5.28 -12.32 1.56
CA VAL A 7 6.15 -11.29 0.96
C VAL A 7 5.37 -10.00 0.72
N PHE A 8 6.07 -8.87 0.62
CA PHE A 8 5.52 -7.58 0.21
C PHE A 8 6.35 -7.02 -0.94
N TYR A 9 5.76 -7.01 -2.14
CA TYR A 9 6.37 -6.47 -3.35
C TYR A 9 5.83 -5.07 -3.63
N ILE A 10 6.71 -4.14 -3.99
CA ILE A 10 6.39 -2.73 -4.25
C ILE A 10 7.17 -2.25 -5.48
N ASN A 11 6.44 -1.77 -6.47
CA ASN A 11 6.96 -1.10 -7.64
C ASN A 11 6.49 0.37 -7.66
N ALA A 12 7.40 1.31 -7.48
CA ALA A 12 7.07 2.74 -7.45
C ALA A 12 7.31 3.43 -8.79
N ASN A 13 6.32 4.22 -9.22
CA ASN A 13 6.44 5.14 -10.35
C ASN A 13 6.29 6.57 -9.83
N PHE A 14 7.41 7.25 -9.62
CA PHE A 14 7.44 8.63 -9.13
C PHE A 14 7.05 9.67 -10.19
N ASN A 15 7.10 9.31 -11.48
CA ASN A 15 6.67 10.23 -12.55
C ASN A 15 5.14 10.33 -12.58
N GLU A 16 4.46 9.22 -12.32
CA GLU A 16 2.99 9.13 -12.30
C GLU A 16 2.38 9.08 -10.89
N ASN A 17 3.21 9.24 -9.86
CA ASN A 17 2.81 9.27 -8.45
C ASN A 17 1.97 8.07 -7.99
N TYR A 18 2.41 6.85 -8.30
CA TYR A 18 1.77 5.64 -7.78
C TYR A 18 2.75 4.56 -7.32
N PHE A 19 2.24 3.70 -6.45
CA PHE A 19 2.84 2.43 -6.09
C PHE A 19 1.95 1.30 -6.57
N MET A 20 2.54 0.30 -7.20
CA MET A 20 1.86 -0.94 -7.51
C MET A 20 2.45 -2.03 -6.61
N TYR A 21 1.61 -2.72 -5.84
CA TYR A 21 2.10 -3.63 -4.81
C TYR A 21 1.25 -4.90 -4.65
N TYR A 22 1.90 -5.89 -4.06
CA TYR A 22 1.34 -7.17 -3.60
C TYR A 22 1.72 -7.36 -2.14
N GLY A 23 0.81 -7.89 -1.32
CA GLY A 23 1.09 -8.36 0.05
C GLY A 23 0.74 -7.36 1.17
N MET A 24 -0.09 -6.38 0.86
CA MET A 24 -0.69 -5.46 1.83
C MET A 24 -2.19 -5.34 1.57
N GLU A 25 -2.99 -5.69 2.56
CA GLU A 25 -4.45 -5.56 2.52
C GLU A 25 -4.89 -4.14 2.92
N PHE A 26 -6.11 -3.73 2.55
CA PHE A 26 -6.68 -2.42 2.88
C PHE A 26 -6.59 -2.11 4.38
N LYS A 27 -6.89 -3.09 5.24
CA LYS A 27 -6.78 -2.94 6.70
C LYS A 27 -5.37 -2.65 7.19
N GLU A 28 -4.37 -3.22 6.52
CA GLU A 28 -2.96 -2.97 6.84
C GLU A 28 -2.55 -1.59 6.34
N PHE A 29 -3.03 -1.19 5.15
CA PHE A 29 -2.83 0.17 4.64
C PHE A 29 -3.40 1.22 5.62
N ILE A 30 -4.67 1.10 6.04
CA ILE A 30 -5.27 2.02 7.04
C ILE A 30 -4.48 2.05 8.35
N LYS A 31 -4.01 0.89 8.81
CA LYS A 31 -3.26 0.78 10.07
C LYS A 31 -1.86 1.39 10.00
N HIS A 32 -1.17 1.22 8.87
CA HIS A 32 0.22 1.64 8.70
C HIS A 32 0.38 3.04 8.13
N ASN A 33 -0.67 3.61 7.54
CA ASN A 33 -0.67 4.96 7.02
C ASN A 33 -0.58 5.98 8.18
N PRO A 34 0.44 6.88 8.17
CA PRO A 34 0.53 7.93 9.18
C PRO A 34 -0.53 9.03 9.01
N MET A 35 -1.14 9.15 7.82
CA MET A 35 -2.21 10.09 7.55
C MET A 35 -3.56 9.51 7.96
N ILE A 36 -4.38 10.33 8.60
CA ILE A 36 -5.77 9.96 8.90
C ILE A 36 -6.58 10.15 7.62
N ILE A 37 -7.16 9.06 7.14
CA ILE A 37 -8.18 9.12 6.08
C ILE A 37 -9.51 9.30 6.78
N GLU A 38 -10.25 10.34 6.41
CA GLU A 38 -11.52 10.69 7.03
C GLU A 38 -12.71 10.40 6.14
N ASN A 39 -12.62 10.61 4.83
CA ASN A 39 -13.73 10.34 3.93
C ASN A 39 -13.24 9.63 2.69
N ILE A 40 -13.94 8.57 2.30
CA ILE A 40 -13.70 7.86 1.05
C ILE A 40 -15.00 7.65 0.29
N LEU A 41 -14.92 7.83 -1.03
CA LEU A 41 -15.94 7.47 -2.00
C LEU A 41 -15.56 6.13 -2.61
N VAL A 42 -16.41 5.12 -2.44
CA VAL A 42 -16.20 3.80 -3.06
C VAL A 42 -16.70 3.86 -4.50
N THR A 43 -15.80 3.63 -5.43
CA THR A 43 -16.04 3.77 -6.88
C THR A 43 -16.19 2.43 -7.58
N GLU A 44 -15.73 1.35 -6.96
CA GLU A 44 -15.89 -0.03 -7.43
C GLU A 44 -15.80 -0.98 -6.24
N GLY A 45 -16.53 -2.08 -6.32
CA GLY A 45 -16.65 -3.09 -5.26
C GLY A 45 -18.08 -3.22 -4.79
N ASN A 46 -18.53 -4.46 -4.63
CA ASN A 46 -19.89 -4.80 -4.17
C ASN A 46 -20.08 -4.55 -2.66
N TYR A 47 -19.54 -3.45 -2.17
CA TYR A 47 -19.70 -3.00 -0.79
C TYR A 47 -21.02 -2.26 -0.65
N ILE A 48 -21.73 -2.50 0.45
CA ILE A 48 -22.90 -1.71 0.86
C ILE A 48 -22.46 -0.98 2.12
N ALA A 49 -22.30 0.34 2.04
CA ALA A 49 -21.84 1.12 3.16
C ALA A 49 -22.99 1.55 4.06
N ASN A 50 -22.62 2.13 5.21
CA ASN A 50 -23.56 2.81 6.08
C ASN A 50 -24.01 4.17 5.50
N ASN A 51 -23.26 4.76 4.56
CA ASN A 51 -23.54 6.06 3.98
C ASN A 51 -23.51 6.01 2.45
N PHE A 52 -24.28 6.89 1.83
CA PHE A 52 -24.43 6.96 0.39
C PHE A 52 -24.49 8.41 -0.08
N ASN A 53 -23.64 8.79 -1.04
CA ASN A 53 -23.66 10.10 -1.65
C ASN A 53 -24.69 10.14 -2.80
N ARG A 54 -25.67 11.05 -2.69
CA ARG A 54 -26.77 11.17 -3.67
C ARG A 54 -26.41 11.95 -4.94
N SER A 55 -25.33 12.73 -4.93
CA SER A 55 -24.83 13.45 -6.12
C SER A 55 -24.03 12.50 -7.04
N TRP A 56 -23.37 11.51 -6.44
CA TRP A 56 -22.52 10.52 -7.12
C TRP A 56 -23.23 9.18 -7.35
N PHE A 57 -24.26 8.90 -6.58
CA PHE A 57 -24.93 7.59 -6.54
C PHE A 57 -23.97 6.44 -6.16
N LEU A 58 -23.11 6.71 -5.19
CA LEU A 58 -22.06 5.80 -4.74
C LEU A 58 -21.99 5.75 -3.21
N GLU A 59 -21.47 4.64 -2.72
CA GLU A 59 -21.26 4.37 -1.31
C GLU A 59 -20.11 5.21 -0.74
N THR A 60 -20.23 5.65 0.51
CA THR A 60 -19.20 6.41 1.22
C THR A 60 -18.92 5.82 2.60
N ALA A 61 -17.68 5.97 3.07
CA ALA A 61 -17.33 5.77 4.48
C ALA A 61 -16.80 7.10 5.03
N ASN A 62 -17.43 7.60 6.09
CA ASN A 62 -17.21 8.94 6.60
C ASN A 62 -16.82 8.93 8.09
N GLY A 63 -15.72 9.60 8.39
CA GLY A 63 -15.08 9.54 9.68
C GLY A 63 -14.26 8.26 9.90
N LYS A 64 -13.38 8.35 10.90
CA LYS A 64 -12.44 7.29 11.26
C LYS A 64 -13.11 5.97 11.64
N ASN A 65 -14.29 6.02 12.27
CA ASN A 65 -14.99 4.83 12.74
C ASN A 65 -15.52 4.01 11.56
N ASP A 66 -16.19 4.65 10.60
CA ASP A 66 -16.74 3.99 9.41
C ASP A 66 -15.62 3.35 8.57
N ILE A 67 -14.49 4.06 8.40
CA ILE A 67 -13.32 3.52 7.70
C ILE A 67 -12.73 2.31 8.46
N LEU A 68 -12.69 2.38 9.79
CA LEU A 68 -12.22 1.26 10.61
C LEU A 68 -13.19 0.07 10.55
N GLU A 69 -14.50 0.30 10.47
CA GLU A 69 -15.50 -0.74 10.27
C GLU A 69 -15.35 -1.40 8.90
N LEU A 70 -15.29 -0.60 7.84
CA LEU A 70 -15.01 -1.09 6.48
C LEU A 70 -13.72 -1.91 6.42
N SER A 71 -12.66 -1.49 7.12
CA SER A 71 -11.39 -2.23 7.15
C SER A 71 -11.48 -3.63 7.77
N LYS A 72 -12.59 -3.97 8.43
CA LYS A 72 -12.82 -5.31 9.02
C LYS A 72 -13.62 -6.24 8.10
N GLU A 73 -14.21 -5.71 7.04
CA GLU A 73 -14.99 -6.48 6.06
C GLU A 73 -14.10 -7.42 5.24
N ASP A 74 -14.73 -8.40 4.58
CA ASP A 74 -14.05 -9.27 3.62
C ASP A 74 -13.85 -8.55 2.28
N ILE A 75 -12.90 -7.61 2.26
CA ILE A 75 -12.57 -6.83 1.05
C ILE A 75 -12.06 -7.73 -0.08
N TYR A 76 -11.37 -8.82 0.24
CA TYR A 76 -10.95 -9.81 -0.76
C TYR A 76 -12.16 -10.40 -1.49
N GLY A 77 -13.22 -10.76 -0.76
CA GLY A 77 -14.46 -11.28 -1.32
C GLY A 77 -15.22 -10.32 -2.25
N LEU A 78 -14.90 -9.02 -2.24
CA LEU A 78 -15.48 -8.03 -3.15
C LEU A 78 -14.90 -8.11 -4.57
N GLY A 79 -13.77 -8.78 -4.75
CA GLY A 79 -12.99 -8.78 -5.99
C GLY A 79 -12.28 -7.43 -6.16
N ASN A 80 -12.88 -6.52 -6.92
CA ASN A 80 -12.38 -5.15 -7.00
C ASN A 80 -12.80 -4.35 -5.76
N PHE A 81 -11.90 -3.51 -5.28
CA PHE A 81 -12.22 -2.54 -4.23
C PHE A 81 -11.46 -1.25 -4.52
N HIS A 82 -12.17 -0.30 -5.13
CA HIS A 82 -11.59 0.97 -5.56
C HIS A 82 -12.23 2.13 -4.80
N TRP A 83 -11.39 3.05 -4.32
CA TRP A 83 -11.88 4.25 -3.65
C TRP A 83 -10.94 5.43 -3.85
N ILE A 84 -11.49 6.61 -3.64
CA ILE A 84 -10.80 7.90 -3.64
C ILE A 84 -11.16 8.63 -2.34
N ASP A 85 -10.16 9.21 -1.67
CA ASP A 85 -10.42 10.05 -0.50
C ASP A 85 -10.91 11.45 -0.91
N TYR A 86 -11.58 12.14 -0.01
CA TYR A 86 -12.01 13.51 -0.25
C TYR A 86 -12.05 14.34 1.02
N ASN A 87 -11.91 15.66 0.87
CA ASN A 87 -11.80 16.58 1.99
C ASN A 87 -13.15 16.80 2.70
N ASN A 88 -14.22 17.11 1.96
CA ASN A 88 -15.55 17.29 2.54
C ASN A 88 -16.67 17.03 1.53
N GLU A 89 -17.87 16.80 2.06
CA GLU A 89 -19.06 16.40 1.30
C GLU A 89 -19.60 17.50 0.37
N VAL A 90 -19.42 18.78 0.73
CA VAL A 90 -19.89 19.91 -0.09
C VAL A 90 -19.11 19.97 -1.39
N ASP A 91 -17.78 19.90 -1.29
CA ASP A 91 -16.86 19.87 -2.42
C ASP A 91 -17.10 18.64 -3.31
N LEU A 92 -17.30 17.47 -2.68
CA LEU A 92 -17.66 16.25 -3.41
C LEU A 92 -18.97 16.44 -4.20
N ASN A 93 -20.00 17.02 -3.59
CA ASN A 93 -21.28 17.26 -4.26
C ASN A 93 -21.21 18.28 -5.39
N ASN A 94 -20.26 19.20 -5.33
CA ASN A 94 -20.04 20.25 -6.32
C ASN A 94 -19.18 19.82 -7.51
N CYS A 95 -18.66 18.58 -7.53
CA CYS A 95 -17.91 18.08 -8.67
C CYS A 95 -18.69 18.22 -9.98
N THR A 96 -18.00 18.71 -11.01
CA THR A 96 -18.61 18.86 -12.34
C THR A 96 -18.89 17.48 -12.96
N PRO A 97 -19.79 17.40 -13.97
CA PRO A 97 -19.99 16.15 -14.71
C PRO A 97 -18.68 15.58 -15.28
N GLU A 98 -17.77 16.43 -15.72
CA GLU A 98 -16.45 16.05 -16.23
C GLU A 98 -15.57 15.45 -15.14
N GLU A 99 -15.47 16.09 -13.96
CA GLU A 99 -14.70 15.54 -12.83
C GLU A 99 -15.25 14.17 -12.39
N LYS A 100 -16.58 14.03 -12.33
CA LYS A 100 -17.23 12.74 -12.03
C LYS A 100 -16.86 11.67 -13.06
N ALA A 101 -16.93 12.02 -14.35
CA ALA A 101 -16.56 11.10 -15.43
C ALA A 101 -15.08 10.71 -15.37
N GLU A 102 -14.18 11.64 -15.05
CA GLU A 102 -12.74 11.36 -14.90
C GLU A 102 -12.45 10.44 -13.71
N VAL A 103 -13.11 10.62 -12.56
CA VAL A 103 -13.00 9.71 -11.39
C VAL A 103 -13.49 8.31 -11.73
N LEU A 104 -14.65 8.19 -12.38
CA LEU A 104 -15.21 6.90 -12.80
C LEU A 104 -14.33 6.22 -13.85
N TYR A 105 -13.80 6.98 -14.81
CA TYR A 105 -12.85 6.47 -15.80
C TYR A 105 -11.58 5.94 -15.12
N LEU A 106 -11.01 6.71 -14.18
CA LEU A 106 -9.82 6.31 -13.43
C LEU A 106 -10.04 4.98 -12.71
N SER A 107 -11.18 4.84 -12.03
CA SER A 107 -11.54 3.61 -11.32
C SER A 107 -11.72 2.43 -12.28
N HIS A 108 -12.42 2.62 -13.39
CA HIS A 108 -12.71 1.54 -14.33
C HIS A 108 -11.48 1.06 -15.11
N PHE A 109 -10.65 2.00 -15.60
CA PHE A 109 -9.51 1.69 -16.47
C PHE A 109 -8.18 1.58 -15.74
N GLY A 110 -8.14 1.85 -14.44
CA GLY A 110 -6.90 1.79 -13.64
C GLY A 110 -5.88 2.88 -13.95
N LYS A 111 -6.27 3.92 -14.68
CA LYS A 111 -5.41 5.02 -15.12
C LYS A 111 -6.20 6.32 -15.32
N PRO A 112 -5.64 7.48 -14.98
CA PRO A 112 -6.33 8.76 -15.14
C PRO A 112 -6.39 9.18 -16.61
N LEU A 113 -7.36 10.04 -16.95
CA LEU A 113 -7.35 10.77 -18.21
C LEU A 113 -6.27 11.86 -18.21
N ASN A 114 -6.23 12.65 -17.13
CA ASN A 114 -5.30 13.77 -16.97
C ASN A 114 -4.46 13.61 -15.69
N SER A 115 -5.11 13.48 -14.54
CA SER A 115 -4.49 13.38 -13.22
C SER A 115 -5.32 12.44 -12.34
N PRO A 116 -4.69 11.68 -11.42
CA PRO A 116 -5.41 10.94 -10.38
C PRO A 116 -5.82 11.84 -9.20
N PHE A 117 -5.38 13.11 -9.21
CA PHE A 117 -5.65 14.10 -8.17
C PHE A 117 -6.51 15.23 -8.70
N PHE A 118 -7.66 15.43 -8.05
CA PHE A 118 -8.71 16.37 -8.39
C PHE A 118 -8.72 17.49 -7.36
N SER A 119 -8.49 18.73 -7.83
CA SER A 119 -8.46 19.90 -6.94
C SER A 119 -9.81 20.17 -6.27
N GLY A 120 -10.92 19.85 -6.96
CA GLY A 120 -12.28 20.05 -6.44
C GLY A 120 -12.53 19.34 -5.12
N ILE A 121 -12.05 18.10 -4.97
CA ILE A 121 -12.24 17.29 -3.75
C ILE A 121 -10.99 17.16 -2.88
N ASN A 122 -9.87 17.71 -3.35
CA ASN A 122 -8.56 17.67 -2.72
C ASN A 122 -8.13 16.28 -2.23
N ASN A 123 -8.33 15.24 -3.05
CA ASN A 123 -7.96 13.87 -2.72
C ASN A 123 -6.43 13.70 -2.60
N THR A 124 -5.97 12.83 -1.71
CA THR A 124 -4.56 12.48 -1.50
C THR A 124 -4.22 11.09 -2.06
N PHE A 125 -5.18 10.18 -2.02
CA PHE A 125 -5.04 8.79 -2.38
C PHE A 125 -6.11 8.35 -3.39
N VAL A 126 -5.72 7.49 -4.33
CA VAL A 126 -6.66 6.65 -5.07
C VAL A 126 -6.18 5.22 -4.94
N TYR A 127 -7.00 4.37 -4.36
CA TYR A 127 -6.69 2.98 -4.08
C TYR A 127 -7.44 2.11 -5.08
N LEU A 128 -6.71 1.37 -5.91
CA LEU A 128 -7.28 0.53 -6.98
C LEU A 128 -6.82 -0.90 -6.76
N ALA A 129 -7.52 -1.64 -5.91
CA ALA A 129 -7.20 -3.03 -5.60
C ALA A 129 -8.07 -4.04 -6.34
N HIS A 130 -7.45 -5.17 -6.65
CA HIS A 130 -8.08 -6.38 -7.13
C HIS A 130 -7.63 -7.53 -6.24
N ASP A 131 -8.61 -8.28 -5.70
CA ASP A 131 -8.42 -9.35 -4.74
C ASP A 131 -7.55 -8.88 -3.55
N ASP A 132 -8.11 -8.05 -2.66
CA ASP A 132 -7.35 -7.27 -1.66
C ASP A 132 -6.11 -7.97 -1.07
N GLY A 133 -4.97 -7.31 -1.20
CA GLY A 133 -3.66 -7.86 -0.87
C GLY A 133 -2.96 -8.62 -2.02
N TRP A 134 -3.66 -9.05 -3.06
CA TRP A 134 -3.06 -9.62 -4.27
C TRP A 134 -2.50 -8.53 -5.18
N PHE A 135 -3.32 -7.57 -5.57
CA PHE A 135 -2.91 -6.44 -6.40
C PHE A 135 -3.50 -5.15 -5.85
N CYS A 136 -2.68 -4.10 -5.78
CA CYS A 136 -3.16 -2.75 -5.62
C CYS A 136 -2.29 -1.76 -6.38
N LYS A 137 -2.94 -0.85 -7.11
CA LYS A 137 -2.33 0.37 -7.62
C LYS A 137 -2.80 1.54 -6.77
N LEU A 138 -1.91 2.07 -5.95
CA LEU A 138 -2.14 3.20 -5.07
C LEU A 138 -1.53 4.46 -5.65
N TYR A 139 -2.37 5.38 -6.13
CA TYR A 139 -1.94 6.75 -6.38
C TYR A 139 -1.79 7.48 -5.05
N CYS A 140 -0.69 8.22 -4.89
CA CYS A 140 -0.36 8.93 -3.65
C CYS A 140 0.23 10.30 -3.98
N LYS A 141 -0.46 11.38 -3.57
CA LYS A 141 -0.07 12.76 -3.88
C LYS A 141 1.32 13.12 -3.34
N ASP A 142 1.66 12.62 -2.15
CA ASP A 142 3.01 12.71 -1.58
C ASP A 142 3.62 11.31 -1.41
N MET A 143 4.42 10.92 -2.40
CA MET A 143 5.12 9.62 -2.44
C MET A 143 5.99 9.37 -1.20
N TRP A 144 6.44 10.41 -0.49
CA TRP A 144 7.27 10.25 0.70
C TRP A 144 6.50 9.67 1.89
N VAL A 145 5.18 9.81 1.94
CA VAL A 145 4.33 9.20 2.98
C VAL A 145 4.46 7.66 2.96
N PHE A 146 4.69 7.09 1.78
CA PHE A 146 4.75 5.64 1.62
C PHE A 146 5.96 4.99 2.30
N LYS A 147 7.04 5.73 2.56
CA LYS A 147 8.17 5.22 3.37
C LYS A 147 7.72 4.81 4.78
N ASP A 148 6.80 5.56 5.36
CA ASP A 148 6.29 5.30 6.71
C ASP A 148 5.35 4.10 6.69
N ILE A 149 4.52 3.96 5.65
CA ILE A 149 3.66 2.78 5.44
C ILE A 149 4.50 1.49 5.38
N ILE A 150 5.53 1.46 4.54
CA ILE A 150 6.41 0.28 4.38
C ILE A 150 7.09 -0.04 5.72
N THR A 151 7.66 0.98 6.37
CA THR A 151 8.48 0.76 7.56
C THR A 151 7.65 0.43 8.79
N ASN A 152 6.43 0.94 8.90
CA ASN A 152 5.46 0.54 9.93
C ASN A 152 5.08 -0.94 9.79
N LYS A 153 4.90 -1.45 8.55
CA LYS A 153 4.66 -2.89 8.31
C LYS A 153 5.86 -3.75 8.72
N ILE A 154 7.08 -3.32 8.40
CA ILE A 154 8.31 -3.99 8.84
C ILE A 154 8.39 -4.02 10.38
N ILE A 155 8.21 -2.88 11.05
CA ILE A 155 8.26 -2.76 12.51
C ILE A 155 7.22 -3.67 13.16
N GLU A 156 6.00 -3.73 12.63
CA GLU A 156 4.98 -4.64 13.14
C GLU A 156 5.41 -6.10 13.00
N SER A 157 5.94 -6.51 11.84
CA SER A 157 6.41 -7.89 11.63
C SER A 157 7.52 -8.30 12.61
N PHE A 158 8.28 -7.31 13.11
CA PHE A 158 9.32 -7.50 14.11
C PHE A 158 8.79 -7.51 15.55
N SER A 159 7.60 -6.94 15.77
CA SER A 159 6.98 -6.73 17.09
C SER A 159 6.10 -7.89 17.57
N THR A 160 6.12 -9.03 16.87
CA THR A 160 5.29 -10.21 17.17
C THR A 160 5.60 -10.90 18.50
N ASN A 161 6.69 -10.52 19.19
CA ASN A 161 7.07 -11.08 20.48
C ASN A 161 7.13 -9.99 21.57
N LYS A 162 6.19 -10.03 22.53
CA LYS A 162 5.99 -9.02 23.60
C LYS A 162 7.23 -8.71 24.45
N ARG A 163 8.28 -9.55 24.39
CA ARG A 163 9.51 -9.39 25.17
C ARG A 163 10.56 -8.48 24.53
N ARG A 164 10.44 -8.15 23.24
CA ARG A 164 11.41 -7.33 22.52
C ARG A 164 10.82 -5.97 22.15
N LYS A 165 11.45 -4.91 22.64
CA LYS A 165 11.17 -3.55 22.18
C LYS A 165 11.82 -3.33 20.83
N ILE A 166 11.01 -3.00 19.82
CA ILE A 166 11.48 -2.52 18.52
C ILE A 166 11.54 -0.99 18.58
N TYR A 167 12.69 -0.43 18.24
CA TYR A 167 12.88 1.02 18.25
C TYR A 167 12.38 1.63 16.93
N PRO A 168 11.99 2.91 16.90
CA PRO A 168 11.64 3.59 15.67
C PRO A 168 12.78 3.53 14.64
N MET A 169 12.43 3.34 13.37
CA MET A 169 13.41 3.31 12.28
C MET A 169 13.91 4.74 11.98
N PRO A 170 15.23 4.98 11.91
CA PRO A 170 15.82 6.25 11.48
C PRO A 170 15.37 6.68 10.08
N GLU A 171 15.22 7.98 9.88
CA GLU A 171 14.66 8.58 8.66
C GLU A 171 15.49 8.29 7.40
N ASP A 172 16.82 8.26 7.53
CA ASP A 172 17.76 7.88 6.47
C ASP A 172 17.51 6.45 5.97
N ILE A 173 17.27 5.51 6.88
CA ILE A 173 16.96 4.11 6.52
C ILE A 173 15.58 4.02 5.86
N LYS A 174 14.58 4.78 6.33
CA LYS A 174 13.26 4.82 5.68
C LYS A 174 13.37 5.31 4.23
N LYS A 175 14.16 6.35 3.99
CA LYS A 175 14.41 6.89 2.64
C LYS A 175 15.14 5.88 1.78
N GLU A 176 16.13 5.18 2.31
CA GLU A 176 16.84 4.13 1.58
C GLU A 176 15.89 2.99 1.15
N ILE A 177 14.99 2.55 2.03
CA ILE A 177 13.96 1.56 1.71
C ILE A 177 13.01 2.08 0.62
N LEU A 178 12.57 3.35 0.70
CA LEU A 178 11.73 3.93 -0.34
C LEU A 178 12.45 3.97 -1.69
N GLU A 179 13.74 4.32 -1.73
CA GLU A 179 14.50 4.33 -2.99
C GLU A 179 14.60 2.94 -3.66
N LEU A 180 14.64 1.86 -2.88
CA LEU A 180 14.63 0.50 -3.42
C LEU A 180 13.33 0.16 -4.18
N THR A 181 12.20 0.80 -3.82
CA THR A 181 10.91 0.58 -4.51
C THR A 181 10.94 1.01 -5.98
N LYS A 182 11.83 1.94 -6.35
CA LYS A 182 12.06 2.35 -7.74
C LYS A 182 12.71 1.26 -8.60
N LYS A 183 13.15 0.15 -8.00
CA LYS A 183 13.73 -1.03 -8.66
C LYS A 183 12.91 -2.31 -8.42
N GLY A 184 11.68 -2.17 -7.94
CA GLY A 184 10.82 -3.29 -7.56
C GLY A 184 11.29 -3.99 -6.29
N LEU A 185 11.03 -3.38 -5.15
CA LEU A 185 11.41 -3.90 -3.83
C LEU A 185 10.51 -5.07 -3.45
N LEU A 186 11.10 -6.21 -3.11
CA LEU A 186 10.44 -7.37 -2.52
C LEU A 186 10.99 -7.59 -1.12
N ILE A 187 10.13 -7.52 -0.11
CA ILE A 187 10.45 -7.80 1.29
C ILE A 187 9.96 -9.20 1.64
N ASP A 188 10.84 -10.06 2.15
CA ASP A 188 10.53 -11.45 2.50
C ASP A 188 10.21 -11.59 4.00
N PHE A 189 8.93 -11.76 4.32
CA PHE A 189 8.47 -11.99 5.70
C PHE A 189 8.39 -13.47 6.08
N SER A 190 8.55 -14.39 5.11
CA SER A 190 8.47 -15.83 5.36
C SER A 190 9.64 -16.35 6.19
N ASN A 191 10.82 -15.70 6.08
CA ASN A 191 12.08 -16.14 6.68
C ASN A 191 12.69 -15.10 7.63
N ILE A 192 11.89 -14.54 8.54
CA ILE A 192 12.40 -13.58 9.54
C ILE A 192 13.30 -14.31 10.55
N TYR A 193 14.59 -14.01 10.52
CA TYR A 193 15.58 -14.49 11.50
C TYR A 193 15.38 -13.81 12.85
N ARG A 194 15.47 -14.59 13.93
CA ARG A 194 15.31 -14.10 15.31
C ARG A 194 16.29 -14.82 16.23
N ASP A 195 17.17 -14.06 16.88
CA ASP A 195 17.91 -14.51 18.06
C ASP A 195 17.60 -13.61 19.26
N ASN A 196 18.40 -13.63 20.34
CA ASN A 196 18.18 -12.79 21.54
C ASN A 196 18.49 -11.29 21.36
N LYS A 197 19.37 -10.90 20.43
CA LYS A 197 19.82 -9.51 20.23
C LYS A 197 19.51 -8.93 18.84
N CYS A 198 19.16 -9.78 17.88
CA CYS A 198 18.95 -9.48 16.48
C CYS A 198 17.59 -10.02 16.01
N ILE A 199 16.94 -9.22 15.19
CA ILE A 199 15.87 -9.65 14.29
C ILE A 199 16.18 -9.07 12.91
N SER A 200 16.03 -9.89 11.89
CA SER A 200 16.30 -9.47 10.53
C SER A 200 15.39 -10.17 9.53
N LEU A 201 15.19 -9.51 8.40
CA LEU A 201 14.52 -10.07 7.22
C LEU A 201 15.30 -9.70 5.97
N ASN A 202 15.03 -10.43 4.90
CA ASN A 202 15.70 -10.23 3.63
C ASN A 202 14.86 -9.38 2.70
N TYR A 203 15.53 -8.63 1.83
CA TYR A 203 14.90 -7.93 0.73
C TYR A 203 15.66 -8.12 -0.57
N TYR A 204 14.96 -7.89 -1.67
CA TYR A 204 15.46 -8.08 -3.03
C TYR A 204 14.91 -6.95 -3.92
N THR A 205 15.69 -6.48 -4.90
CA THR A 205 15.14 -5.67 -5.99
C THR A 205 15.00 -6.55 -7.23
N ILE A 206 13.76 -6.92 -7.56
CA ILE A 206 13.47 -7.98 -8.53
C ILE A 206 13.02 -7.45 -9.90
N GLY A 207 13.02 -6.13 -10.10
CA GLY A 207 12.52 -5.49 -11.30
C GLY A 207 11.02 -5.19 -11.23
N HIS A 208 10.46 -4.74 -12.36
CA HIS A 208 9.12 -4.17 -12.45
C HIS A 208 8.13 -5.21 -12.99
N TYR A 209 7.15 -5.60 -12.17
CA TYR A 209 6.07 -6.52 -12.54
C TYR A 209 4.74 -5.80 -12.48
N GLU A 210 3.95 -5.91 -13.55
CA GLU A 210 2.54 -5.49 -13.60
C GLU A 210 1.59 -6.68 -13.34
N ASP A 211 2.05 -7.89 -13.66
CA ASP A 211 1.34 -9.14 -13.37
C ASP A 211 1.85 -9.75 -12.06
N MET A 212 0.99 -9.78 -11.03
CA MET A 212 1.33 -10.34 -9.72
C MET A 212 1.36 -11.86 -9.70
N ASP A 213 0.66 -12.54 -10.62
CA ASP A 213 0.81 -13.98 -10.83
C ASP A 213 2.19 -14.28 -11.41
N GLU A 214 2.66 -13.52 -12.39
CA GLU A 214 4.02 -13.68 -12.91
C GLU A 214 5.06 -13.46 -11.81
N MET A 215 4.91 -12.38 -11.03
CA MET A 215 5.80 -12.02 -9.93
C MET A 215 5.85 -13.12 -8.86
N TYR A 216 4.69 -13.56 -8.36
CA TYR A 216 4.60 -14.47 -7.22
C TYR A 216 4.84 -15.94 -7.61
N ASN A 217 4.34 -16.41 -8.77
CA ASN A 217 4.55 -17.80 -9.18
C ASN A 217 6.02 -18.09 -9.55
N ASN A 218 6.80 -17.06 -9.90
CA ASN A 218 8.24 -17.15 -10.17
C ASN A 218 9.12 -16.60 -9.04
N LEU A 219 8.58 -16.42 -7.84
CA LEU A 219 9.22 -15.70 -6.73
C LEU A 219 10.68 -16.09 -6.47
N GLU A 220 10.98 -17.39 -6.37
CA GLU A 220 12.35 -17.86 -6.08
C GLU A 220 13.31 -17.60 -7.25
N ARG A 221 12.84 -17.72 -8.49
CA ARG A 221 13.62 -17.34 -9.67
C ARG A 221 13.90 -15.84 -9.68
N ASN A 222 12.91 -15.04 -9.31
CA ASN A 222 12.99 -13.58 -9.27
C ASN A 222 13.98 -13.12 -8.18
N LYS A 223 13.89 -13.70 -6.97
CA LYS A 223 14.87 -13.48 -5.88
C LYS A 223 16.29 -13.86 -6.30
N ASN A 224 16.46 -14.98 -6.99
CA ASN A 224 17.79 -15.42 -7.44
C ASN A 224 18.43 -14.47 -8.46
N ARG A 225 17.62 -13.87 -9.35
CA ARG A 225 18.04 -12.93 -10.38
C ARG A 225 18.05 -11.46 -9.94
N ALA A 226 17.67 -11.18 -8.70
CA ALA A 226 17.57 -9.82 -8.16
C ALA A 226 18.87 -9.03 -8.37
N ASP A 227 18.72 -7.76 -8.75
CA ASP A 227 19.85 -6.85 -8.97
C ASP A 227 20.58 -6.52 -7.67
N ILE A 228 19.79 -6.32 -6.61
CA ILE A 228 20.24 -6.05 -5.25
C ILE A 228 19.58 -7.09 -4.35
N LYS A 229 20.37 -7.61 -3.41
CA LYS A 229 19.92 -8.49 -2.33
C LYS A 229 20.46 -7.91 -1.03
N GLY A 230 19.72 -8.01 0.05
CA GLY A 230 20.19 -7.49 1.33
C GLY A 230 19.32 -7.87 2.50
N THR A 231 19.66 -7.29 3.65
CA THR A 231 19.00 -7.55 4.92
C THR A 231 18.66 -6.23 5.61
N ILE A 232 17.44 -6.17 6.14
CA ILE A 232 17.03 -5.14 7.10
C ILE A 232 17.14 -5.78 8.48
N GLU A 233 17.99 -5.22 9.33
CA GLU A 233 18.33 -5.74 10.66
C GLU A 233 17.98 -4.70 11.74
N HIS A 234 17.36 -5.17 12.82
CA HIS A 234 17.32 -4.44 14.09
C HIS A 234 18.11 -5.21 15.15
N LYS A 235 19.28 -4.68 15.52
CA LYS A 235 20.22 -5.30 16.45
C LYS A 235 20.76 -4.28 17.44
N ASN A 236 20.79 -4.64 18.72
CA ASN A 236 21.25 -3.76 19.80
C ASN A 236 20.60 -2.36 19.77
N ARG A 237 19.29 -2.28 19.50
CA ARG A 237 18.50 -1.03 19.43
C ARG A 237 18.79 -0.14 18.22
N VAL A 238 19.55 -0.64 17.24
CA VAL A 238 19.93 0.10 16.03
C VAL A 238 19.40 -0.64 14.82
N TRP A 239 18.86 0.12 13.88
CA TRP A 239 18.50 -0.38 12.56
C TRP A 239 19.68 -0.28 11.61
N LYS A 240 19.83 -1.29 10.76
CA LYS A 240 20.79 -1.30 9.66
C LYS A 240 20.15 -1.93 8.45
N ILE A 241 20.50 -1.40 7.28
CA ILE A 241 20.25 -2.02 6.00
C ILE A 241 21.61 -2.29 5.36
N HIS A 242 21.79 -3.48 4.79
CA HIS A 242 23.03 -3.83 4.13
C HIS A 242 22.76 -4.74 2.94
N ASN A 243 23.48 -4.49 1.86
CA ASN A 243 23.47 -5.34 0.68
C ASN A 243 24.41 -6.53 0.89
N TRP A 244 24.07 -7.64 0.26
CA TRP A 244 24.99 -8.76 0.09
C TRP A 244 25.68 -8.63 -1.26
N ASP A 245 26.96 -8.99 -1.32
CA ASP A 245 27.66 -9.11 -2.60
C ASP A 245 27.08 -10.29 -3.40
N LYS A 246 27.14 -10.18 -4.74
CA LYS A 246 26.63 -11.19 -5.68
C LYS A 246 27.45 -12.48 -5.64
#